data_AF-A0A1E5RC09-F1
#
_entry.id   AF-A0A1E5RC09-F1
#
_cell.length_a   1.000
_cell.length_b   1.000
_cell.length_c   1.000
_cell.angle_alpha   90.00
_cell.angle_beta   90.00
_cell.angle_gamma   90.00
#
_symmetry.space_group_name_H-M   'P 1'
#
loop_
_entity.id
_entity.type
_entity.pdbx_description
1 polymer ?
#
loop_
_entity_poly.entity_id
_entity_poly.type
_entity_poly.pdbx_seq_one_letter_code
_entity_poly.pdbx_strand_id
1 'polypeptide(L)'
;MSVQADTESKEIVRRQITEKENGIKEIVTYSIDLKTQKKHKTVQEVKPLVFVRRTSPTIEARHANWKKYGKNALETTLEKSCLLDDVNFLIGKEYTDSMKLEEANKKAVSKGPVKKCATCGGDHMNFNCPYRKQIKNQEKLQQQQLKANSETKHIAKDGSEIPTYELYSTKKTFLTPKLKERMDKNKELIESGKEPLSTLEFEKLEEDKKTLFISNLSETVTEEDIRRELFPLNGFDRNKIERINLSRDKKTGKFRGMAYVVVTDKDVADACVQKMNGVGFMYTIINVETLATKFRGNR
;
A
#
# COMPACT_ATOMS: atom_id res chain seq x y z
N MET A 1 17.13 -28.96 12.92
CA MET A 1 17.47 -30.03 11.97
C MET A 1 17.27 -29.46 10.58
N SER A 2 18.35 -29.00 9.97
CA SER A 2 18.34 -28.40 8.63
C SER A 2 18.17 -29.50 7.60
N VAL A 3 17.10 -29.44 6.80
CA VAL A 3 16.98 -30.24 5.58
C VAL A 3 17.66 -29.42 4.48
N GLN A 4 18.96 -29.62 4.31
CA GLN A 4 19.65 -29.19 3.10
C GLN A 4 19.24 -30.17 2.00
N ALA A 5 18.53 -29.66 0.99
CA ALA A 5 18.30 -30.39 -0.24
C ALA A 5 19.64 -30.58 -0.94
N ASP A 6 20.17 -31.81 -0.88
CA ASP A 6 21.32 -32.23 -1.66
C ASP A 6 20.96 -32.14 -3.15
N THR A 7 21.36 -31.05 -3.80
CA THR A 7 21.36 -30.97 -5.26
C THR A 7 22.44 -31.91 -5.78
N GLU A 8 22.03 -33.11 -6.17
CA GLU A 8 22.89 -34.10 -6.83
C GLU A 8 23.44 -33.53 -8.16
N SER A 9 24.71 -33.16 -8.17
CA SER A 9 25.41 -32.71 -9.36
C SER A 9 25.73 -33.89 -10.28
N LYS A 10 25.01 -34.01 -11.40
CA LYS A 10 25.24 -35.01 -12.46
C LYS A 10 26.04 -34.38 -13.60
N GLU A 11 27.12 -35.03 -14.03
CA GLU A 11 27.96 -34.54 -15.13
C GLU A 11 27.50 -35.13 -16.47
N ILE A 12 27.23 -34.27 -17.45
CA ILE A 12 26.70 -34.65 -18.77
C ILE A 12 27.87 -34.88 -19.73
N VAL A 13 28.00 -36.12 -20.23
CA VAL A 13 29.14 -36.53 -21.07
C VAL A 13 28.87 -36.37 -22.56
N ARG A 14 27.66 -36.69 -23.01
CA ARG A 14 27.29 -36.59 -24.44
C ARG A 14 25.80 -36.37 -24.63
N ARG A 15 25.45 -35.46 -25.54
CA ARG A 15 24.08 -35.20 -25.99
C ARG A 15 23.99 -35.46 -27.50
N GLN A 16 23.05 -36.29 -27.92
CA GLN A 16 22.70 -36.51 -29.32
C GLN A 16 21.27 -36.05 -29.57
N ILE A 17 21.04 -35.35 -30.68
CA ILE A 17 19.73 -34.84 -31.07
C ILE A 17 19.40 -35.47 -32.41
N THR A 18 18.30 -36.23 -32.47
CA THR A 18 17.77 -36.85 -33.69
C THR A 18 16.37 -36.30 -33.96
N GLU A 19 16.12 -35.83 -35.18
CA GLU A 19 14.80 -35.34 -35.61
C GLU A 19 14.02 -36.50 -36.22
N LYS A 20 12.90 -36.88 -35.60
CA LYS A 20 11.97 -37.89 -36.14
C LYS A 20 10.98 -37.23 -37.11
N GLU A 21 10.36 -38.04 -37.97
CA GLU A 21 9.51 -37.61 -39.11
C GLU A 21 8.27 -36.75 -38.75
N ASN A 22 7.91 -36.63 -37.47
CA ASN A 22 6.73 -35.88 -37.01
C ASN A 22 7.05 -34.54 -36.32
N GLY A 23 8.24 -33.97 -36.56
CA GLY A 23 8.68 -32.73 -35.92
C GLY A 23 9.00 -32.86 -34.43
N ILE A 24 9.12 -34.10 -33.95
CA ILE A 24 9.53 -34.43 -32.57
C ILE A 24 11.04 -34.60 -32.55
N LYS A 25 11.72 -33.82 -31.70
CA LYS A 25 13.17 -33.95 -31.50
C LYS A 25 13.41 -34.91 -30.34
N GLU A 26 14.14 -35.99 -30.60
CA GLU A 26 14.59 -36.91 -29.57
C GLU A 26 15.99 -36.48 -29.11
N ILE A 27 16.12 -36.16 -27.83
CA ILE A 27 17.37 -35.80 -27.18
C ILE A 27 17.80 -36.96 -26.31
N VAL A 28 18.90 -37.61 -26.69
CA VAL A 28 19.52 -38.66 -25.88
C VAL A 28 20.71 -38.06 -25.14
N THR A 29 20.63 -37.99 -23.81
CA THR A 29 21.73 -37.54 -22.94
C THR A 29 22.30 -38.71 -22.15
N TYR A 30 23.61 -38.84 -22.17
CA TYR A 30 24.37 -39.76 -21.32
C TYR A 30 25.00 -38.95 -20.17
N SER A 31 24.64 -39.26 -18.93
CA SER A 31 25.21 -38.65 -17.72
C SER A 31 25.88 -39.71 -16.84
N ILE A 32 26.87 -39.27 -16.05
CA ILE A 32 27.55 -40.12 -15.06
C ILE A 32 27.38 -39.47 -13.70
N ASP A 33 26.94 -40.26 -12.72
CA ASP A 33 26.82 -39.80 -11.34
C ASP A 33 28.19 -39.91 -10.65
N LEU A 34 28.75 -38.77 -10.24
CA LEU A 34 30.12 -38.66 -9.69
C LEU A 34 30.37 -39.49 -8.42
N LYS A 35 29.32 -39.74 -7.62
CA LYS A 35 29.44 -40.52 -6.37
C LYS A 35 29.31 -42.03 -6.58
N THR A 36 28.58 -42.47 -7.59
CA THR A 36 28.23 -43.89 -7.79
C THR A 36 28.85 -44.50 -9.05
N GLN A 37 29.49 -43.68 -9.90
CA GLN A 37 30.03 -44.04 -11.23
C GLN A 37 29.03 -44.74 -12.16
N LYS A 38 27.73 -44.68 -11.86
CA LYS A 38 26.69 -45.29 -12.70
C LYS A 38 26.42 -44.38 -13.91
N LYS A 39 26.36 -45.00 -15.09
CA LYS A 39 26.03 -44.33 -16.35
C LYS A 39 24.52 -44.35 -16.55
N HIS A 40 23.94 -43.18 -16.79
CA HIS A 40 22.52 -43.00 -17.05
C HIS A 40 22.31 -42.56 -18.51
N LYS A 41 21.39 -43.24 -19.21
CA LYS A 41 20.88 -42.81 -20.52
C LYS A 41 19.48 -42.26 -20.32
N THR A 42 19.28 -41.00 -20.64
CA THR A 42 17.97 -40.34 -20.60
C THR A 42 17.56 -40.01 -22.03
N VAL A 43 16.37 -40.47 -22.43
CA VAL A 43 15.77 -40.18 -23.73
C VAL A 43 14.63 -39.21 -23.49
N GLN A 44 14.70 -38.01 -24.06
CA GLN A 44 13.67 -36.98 -23.97
C GLN A 44 13.09 -36.70 -25.36
N GLU A 45 11.78 -36.88 -25.51
CA GLU A 45 11.06 -36.47 -26.71
C GLU A 45 10.49 -35.07 -26.51
N VAL A 46 10.97 -34.12 -27.31
CA VAL A 46 10.55 -32.72 -27.24
C VAL A 46 9.77 -32.37 -28.49
N LYS A 47 8.48 -32.06 -28.30
CA LYS A 47 7.59 -31.52 -29.34
C LYS A 47 7.60 -29.99 -29.26
N PRO A 48 8.20 -29.27 -30.21
CA PRO A 48 8.16 -27.82 -30.21
C PRO A 48 6.73 -27.34 -30.48
N LEU A 49 6.12 -26.69 -29.50
CA LEU A 49 4.84 -25.98 -29.69
C LEU A 49 5.14 -24.60 -30.29
N VAL A 50 4.79 -24.41 -31.56
CA VAL A 50 4.88 -23.10 -32.21
C VAL A 50 3.59 -22.33 -31.91
N PHE A 51 3.66 -21.40 -30.96
CA PHE A 51 2.56 -20.47 -30.70
C PHE A 51 2.57 -19.37 -31.78
N VAL A 52 1.70 -19.52 -32.79
CA VAL A 52 1.52 -18.49 -33.82
C VAL A 52 0.64 -17.38 -33.25
N ARG A 53 1.25 -16.25 -32.88
CA ARG A 53 0.52 -15.04 -32.54
C ARG A 53 0.15 -14.31 -33.83
N ARG A 54 -1.15 -14.29 -34.16
CA ARG A 54 -1.66 -13.48 -35.28
C ARG A 54 -2.05 -12.11 -34.78
N THR A 55 -1.28 -11.09 -35.14
CA THR A 55 -1.60 -9.68 -34.94
C THR A 55 -1.95 -9.04 -36.28
N SER A 56 -2.82 -8.03 -36.27
CA SER A 56 -3.11 -7.29 -37.50
C SER A 56 -1.94 -6.36 -37.85
N PRO A 57 -1.65 -6.15 -39.14
CA PRO A 57 -0.55 -5.28 -39.58
C PRO A 57 -0.67 -3.84 -39.06
N THR A 58 -1.90 -3.37 -38.84
CA THR A 58 -2.16 -2.04 -38.28
C THR A 58 -1.77 -1.92 -36.81
N ILE A 59 -1.92 -2.99 -36.03
CA ILE A 59 -1.49 -3.03 -34.62
C ILE A 59 0.03 -3.08 -34.55
N GLU A 60 0.67 -3.88 -35.40
CA GLU A 60 2.14 -3.95 -35.48
C GLU A 60 2.76 -2.61 -35.88
N ALA A 61 2.19 -1.95 -36.89
CA ALA A 61 2.62 -0.62 -37.30
C ALA A 61 2.47 0.40 -36.16
N ARG A 62 1.38 0.36 -35.39
CA ARG A 62 1.22 1.24 -34.21
C ARG A 62 2.24 0.93 -33.13
N HIS A 63 2.44 -0.35 -32.78
CA HIS A 63 3.41 -0.75 -31.75
C HIS A 63 4.86 -0.43 -32.14
N ALA A 64 5.22 -0.53 -33.42
CA ALA A 64 6.55 -0.21 -33.91
C ALA A 64 6.79 1.29 -34.06
N ASN A 65 5.80 2.04 -34.55
CA ASN A 65 5.96 3.46 -34.86
C ASN A 65 5.72 4.38 -33.65
N TRP A 66 4.96 3.96 -32.65
CA TRP A 66 4.65 4.79 -31.50
C TRP A 66 5.69 4.64 -30.41
N LYS A 67 6.51 5.69 -30.26
CA LYS A 67 7.39 5.82 -29.11
C LYS A 67 6.56 6.13 -27.86
N LYS A 68 6.95 5.55 -26.72
CA LYS A 68 6.39 5.94 -25.42
C LYS A 68 6.65 7.43 -25.17
N TYR A 69 5.70 8.13 -24.59
CA TYR A 69 5.77 9.57 -24.31
C TYR A 69 5.41 9.88 -22.86
N GLY A 70 5.67 11.11 -22.43
CA GLY A 70 5.40 11.57 -21.07
C GLY A 70 6.24 10.82 -20.01
N LYS A 71 5.62 10.47 -18.88
CA LYS A 71 6.30 9.80 -17.75
C LYS A 71 6.86 8.41 -18.10
N ASN A 72 6.30 7.75 -19.13
CA ASN A 72 6.68 6.40 -19.54
C ASN A 72 7.73 6.39 -20.67
N ALA A 73 8.23 7.55 -21.11
CA ALA A 73 9.23 7.65 -22.16
C ALA A 73 10.59 7.04 -21.76
N LEU A 74 10.91 7.06 -20.46
CA LEU A 74 12.14 6.50 -19.88
C LEU A 74 11.94 5.12 -19.24
N GLU A 75 10.69 4.62 -19.22
CA GLU A 75 10.33 3.37 -18.55
C GLU A 75 10.87 2.17 -19.33
N THR A 76 11.93 1.56 -18.78
CA THR A 76 12.43 0.27 -19.27
C THR A 76 11.37 -0.81 -19.00
N THR A 77 11.25 -1.78 -19.90
CA THR A 77 10.20 -2.83 -19.88
C THR A 77 10.18 -3.72 -18.64
N LEU A 78 11.08 -3.52 -17.67
CA LEU A 78 11.16 -4.29 -16.43
C LEU A 78 10.13 -3.87 -15.36
N GLU A 79 9.56 -2.67 -15.42
CA GLU A 79 8.69 -2.15 -14.32
C GLU A 79 7.29 -2.78 -14.29
N LYS A 80 6.94 -3.59 -15.28
CA LYS A 80 5.67 -4.33 -15.33
C LYS A 80 5.87 -5.79 -14.98
N SER A 81 6.48 -6.08 -13.83
CA SER A 81 6.29 -7.39 -13.21
C SER A 81 4.87 -7.41 -12.61
N CYS A 82 3.89 -7.75 -13.44
CA CYS A 82 2.57 -8.11 -12.93
C CYS A 82 2.75 -9.41 -12.15
N LEU A 83 2.65 -9.37 -10.82
CA LEU A 83 2.28 -10.57 -10.09
C LEU A 83 0.89 -10.93 -10.60
N LEU A 84 0.77 -12.02 -11.35
CA LEU A 84 -0.53 -12.51 -11.76
C LEU A 84 -1.19 -13.09 -10.52
N ASP A 85 -2.23 -12.42 -10.04
CA ASP A 85 -3.15 -13.04 -9.11
C ASP A 85 -3.95 -14.09 -9.89
N ASP A 86 -3.92 -15.33 -9.40
CA ASP A 86 -4.74 -16.41 -9.94
C ASP A 86 -6.20 -16.15 -9.56
N VAL A 87 -6.90 -15.37 -10.39
CA VAL A 87 -8.33 -15.08 -10.21
C VAL A 87 -9.15 -16.17 -10.89
N ASN A 88 -9.86 -16.95 -10.08
CA ASN A 88 -10.77 -17.97 -10.59
C ASN A 88 -12.10 -17.34 -11.01
N PHE A 89 -12.32 -17.18 -12.32
CA PHE A 89 -13.58 -16.68 -12.87
C PHE A 89 -14.59 -17.83 -13.04
N LEU A 90 -15.39 -18.06 -12.01
CA LEU A 90 -16.56 -18.94 -12.10
C LEU A 90 -17.73 -18.18 -12.73
N ILE A 91 -18.31 -18.73 -13.80
CA ILE A 91 -19.44 -18.13 -14.52
C ILE A 91 -20.60 -19.14 -14.55
N GLY A 92 -21.82 -18.71 -14.22
CA GLY A 92 -23.03 -19.54 -14.30
C GLY A 92 -23.38 -20.26 -12.99
N LYS A 93 -23.92 -21.49 -13.09
CA LYS A 93 -24.42 -22.25 -11.91
C LYS A 93 -23.33 -22.53 -10.88
N GLU A 94 -22.12 -22.82 -11.34
CA GLU A 94 -20.96 -23.09 -10.50
C GLU A 94 -20.61 -21.90 -9.58
N TYR A 95 -20.83 -20.66 -10.04
CA TYR A 95 -20.68 -19.46 -9.19
C TYR A 95 -21.72 -19.45 -8.06
N THR A 96 -23.00 -19.71 -8.37
CA THR A 96 -24.07 -19.70 -7.36
C THR A 96 -23.91 -20.80 -6.31
N ASP A 97 -23.39 -21.97 -6.71
CA ASP A 97 -23.16 -23.07 -5.79
C ASP A 97 -21.93 -22.81 -4.90
N SER A 98 -20.89 -22.16 -5.43
CA SER A 98 -19.75 -21.69 -4.62
C SER A 98 -20.17 -20.66 -3.55
N MET A 99 -21.09 -19.74 -3.87
CA MET A 99 -21.61 -18.76 -2.92
C MET A 99 -22.41 -19.42 -1.78
N LYS A 100 -23.25 -20.42 -2.08
CA LYS A 100 -23.99 -21.19 -1.06
C LYS A 100 -23.05 -21.99 -0.16
N LEU A 101 -22.00 -22.56 -0.73
CA LEU A 101 -20.98 -23.30 0.03
C LEU A 101 -20.18 -22.36 0.95
N GLU A 102 -19.84 -21.15 0.49
CA GLU A 102 -19.23 -20.13 1.35
C GLU A 102 -20.14 -19.70 2.50
N GLU A 103 -21.44 -19.52 2.28
CA GLU A 103 -22.40 -19.19 3.34
C GLU A 103 -22.54 -20.32 4.36
N ALA A 104 -22.51 -21.58 3.92
CA ALA A 104 -22.51 -22.73 4.81
C ALA A 104 -21.23 -22.79 5.67
N ASN A 105 -20.07 -22.51 5.07
CA ASN A 105 -18.78 -22.44 5.77
C ASN A 105 -18.72 -21.27 6.77
N LYS A 106 -19.27 -20.10 6.43
CA LYS A 106 -19.38 -18.95 7.34
C LYS A 106 -20.23 -19.30 8.58
N LYS A 107 -21.29 -20.10 8.41
CA LYS A 107 -22.11 -20.60 9.53
C LYS A 107 -21.35 -21.60 10.40
N ALA A 108 -20.49 -22.45 9.83
CA ALA A 108 -19.64 -23.38 10.61
C ALA A 108 -18.56 -22.66 11.45
N VAL A 109 -18.03 -21.53 10.96
CA VAL A 109 -17.03 -20.69 11.67
C VAL A 109 -17.63 -19.91 12.86
N SER A 110 -18.95 -19.84 13.00
CA SER A 110 -19.62 -19.20 14.13
C SER A 110 -19.46 -19.93 15.48
N LYS A 111 -18.92 -21.16 15.48
CA LYS A 111 -18.30 -21.75 16.68
C LYS A 111 -16.93 -21.06 16.86
N GLY A 112 -16.92 -20.02 17.68
CA GLY A 112 -15.89 -18.97 17.70
C GLY A 112 -14.42 -19.43 17.69
N PRO A 113 -13.51 -18.56 17.23
CA PRO A 113 -12.10 -18.91 17.05
C PRO A 113 -11.44 -19.18 18.41
N VAL A 114 -10.97 -20.41 18.62
CA VAL A 114 -9.96 -20.72 19.64
C VAL A 114 -8.72 -19.89 19.29
N LYS A 115 -8.38 -18.90 20.13
CA LYS A 115 -7.21 -18.04 19.90
C LYS A 115 -5.95 -18.91 19.92
N LYS A 116 -5.37 -19.13 18.74
CA LYS A 116 -4.10 -19.82 18.58
C LYS A 116 -2.96 -18.97 19.15
N CYS A 117 -1.95 -19.62 19.72
CA CYS A 117 -0.77 -18.95 20.25
C CYS A 117 -0.03 -18.22 19.12
N ALA A 118 0.17 -16.90 19.22
CA ALA A 118 0.90 -16.11 18.23
C ALA A 118 2.39 -16.51 18.12
N THR A 119 2.92 -17.19 19.14
CA THR A 119 4.34 -17.58 19.21
C THR A 119 4.62 -18.93 18.54
N CYS A 120 3.66 -19.87 18.54
CA CYS A 120 3.89 -21.22 18.01
C CYS A 120 2.70 -21.84 17.24
N GLY A 121 1.60 -21.09 17.06
CA GLY A 121 0.43 -21.52 16.30
C GLY A 121 -0.45 -22.59 16.94
N GLY A 122 -0.14 -23.05 18.16
CA GLY A 122 -0.89 -24.09 18.86
C GLY A 122 -2.13 -23.58 19.62
N ASP A 123 -3.04 -24.48 19.99
CA ASP A 123 -4.31 -24.16 20.68
C ASP A 123 -4.11 -23.88 22.19
N HIS A 124 -3.34 -22.83 22.52
CA HIS A 124 -3.15 -22.34 23.88
C HIS A 124 -2.90 -20.82 23.91
N MET A 125 -3.14 -20.20 25.06
CA MET A 125 -2.91 -18.76 25.25
C MET A 125 -1.40 -18.42 25.24
N ASN A 126 -1.01 -17.28 24.66
CA ASN A 126 0.40 -16.84 24.51
C ASN A 126 1.24 -16.88 25.80
N PHE A 127 0.61 -16.79 26.97
CA PHE A 127 1.30 -16.82 28.25
C PHE A 127 1.79 -18.22 28.64
N ASN A 128 1.08 -19.29 28.25
CA ASN A 128 1.40 -20.68 28.59
C ASN A 128 2.16 -21.42 27.47
N CYS A 129 2.78 -20.68 26.54
CA CYS A 129 3.50 -21.29 25.42
C CYS A 129 4.80 -21.99 25.89
N PRO A 130 4.96 -23.31 25.68
CA PRO A 130 6.13 -24.07 26.11
C PRO A 130 7.45 -23.54 25.52
N TYR A 131 7.37 -22.98 24.32
CA TYR A 131 8.54 -22.57 23.53
C TYR A 131 8.86 -21.06 23.64
N ARG A 132 8.13 -20.31 24.47
CA ARG A 132 8.27 -18.84 24.58
C ARG A 132 9.68 -18.39 24.98
N LYS A 133 10.40 -19.17 25.78
CA LYS A 133 11.78 -18.86 26.21
C LYS A 133 12.81 -19.12 25.09
N GLN A 134 12.60 -20.16 24.28
CA GLN A 134 13.51 -20.50 23.18
C GLN A 134 13.40 -19.50 22.02
N ILE A 135 12.19 -19.07 21.69
CA ILE A 135 11.96 -18.11 20.60
C ILE A 135 12.51 -16.71 20.94
N LYS A 136 12.37 -16.25 22.19
CA LYS A 136 13.03 -14.99 22.64
C LYS A 136 14.55 -15.02 22.55
N ASN A 137 15.18 -16.18 22.73
CA ASN A 137 16.62 -16.31 22.61
C ASN A 137 17.07 -16.32 21.15
N GLN A 138 16.27 -16.92 20.25
CA GLN A 138 16.51 -16.84 18.81
C GLN A 138 16.34 -15.41 18.28
N GLU A 139 15.31 -14.68 18.71
CA GLU A 139 15.12 -13.26 18.36
C GLU A 139 16.28 -12.38 18.83
N LYS A 140 16.82 -12.63 20.03
CA LYS A 140 18.00 -11.92 20.54
C LYS A 140 19.27 -12.22 19.72
N LEU A 141 19.48 -13.47 19.31
CA LEU A 141 20.60 -13.81 18.42
C LEU A 141 20.46 -13.16 17.04
N GLN A 142 19.25 -13.13 16.49
CA GLN A 142 18.97 -12.54 15.18
C GLN A 142 19.13 -11.02 15.21
N GLN A 143 18.71 -10.35 16.29
CA GLN A 143 18.96 -8.92 16.51
C GLN A 143 20.44 -8.60 16.72
N GLN A 144 21.23 -9.50 17.32
CA GLN A 144 22.68 -9.34 17.41
C GLN A 144 23.37 -9.52 16.05
N GLN A 145 22.90 -10.44 15.21
CA GLN A 145 23.42 -10.62 13.85
C GLN A 145 23.06 -9.46 12.92
N LEU A 146 21.86 -8.88 13.05
CA LEU A 146 21.45 -7.68 12.30
C LEU A 146 22.25 -6.43 12.71
N LYS A 147 22.65 -6.32 13.98
CA LYS A 147 23.54 -5.25 14.48
C LYS A 147 24.99 -5.43 14.07
N ALA A 148 25.44 -6.66 13.79
CA ALA A 148 26.78 -6.95 13.29
C ALA A 148 26.89 -6.78 11.75
N ASN A 149 25.80 -6.98 11.00
CA ASN A 149 25.78 -6.83 9.54
C ASN A 149 25.42 -5.42 9.03
N SER A 150 25.11 -4.47 9.92
CA SER A 150 24.85 -3.07 9.55
C SER A 150 26.11 -2.21 9.41
N GLU A 151 27.32 -2.80 9.48
CA GLU A 151 28.58 -2.11 9.19
C GLU A 151 29.17 -2.57 7.86
N THR A 152 28.44 -2.34 6.76
CA THR A 152 29.08 -2.21 5.44
C THR A 152 29.00 -0.76 5.01
N LYS A 153 30.10 -0.04 5.26
CA LYS A 153 30.31 1.35 4.85
C LYS A 153 30.42 1.40 3.33
N HIS A 154 29.56 2.19 2.68
CA HIS A 154 29.72 2.52 1.26
C HIS A 154 30.51 3.83 1.13
N ILE A 155 31.68 3.76 0.49
CA ILE A 155 32.64 4.85 0.33
C ILE A 155 32.46 5.48 -1.06
N ALA A 156 32.34 6.81 -1.13
CA ALA A 156 32.39 7.56 -2.38
C ALA A 156 33.83 7.68 -2.90
N LYS A 157 34.01 7.94 -4.21
CA LYS A 157 35.35 8.01 -4.85
C LYS A 157 36.32 9.03 -4.26
N ASP A 158 35.85 9.97 -3.44
CA ASP A 158 36.66 11.02 -2.81
C ASP A 158 36.71 10.93 -1.27
N GLY A 159 36.28 9.81 -0.66
CA GLY A 159 36.65 9.47 0.72
C GLY A 159 35.91 10.16 1.87
N SER A 160 34.84 10.94 1.63
CA SER A 160 33.97 11.46 2.71
C SER A 160 32.68 10.65 2.91
N GLU A 161 32.24 10.52 4.16
CA GLU A 161 31.01 9.82 4.56
C GLU A 161 29.76 10.60 4.15
N ILE A 162 28.82 9.94 3.47
CA ILE A 162 27.55 10.53 3.00
C ILE A 162 26.42 10.03 3.91
N PRO A 163 25.69 10.91 4.62
CA PRO A 163 24.51 10.53 5.41
C PRO A 163 23.38 9.98 4.53
N THR A 164 22.63 9.00 5.05
CA THR A 164 21.55 8.26 4.35
C THR A 164 20.43 9.14 3.76
N TYR A 165 20.37 10.40 4.14
CA TYR A 165 19.46 11.40 3.58
C TYR A 165 19.85 11.86 2.16
N GLU A 166 21.15 11.87 1.83
CA GLU A 166 21.65 12.42 0.55
C GLU A 166 21.55 11.45 -0.62
N LEU A 167 21.34 10.16 -0.36
CA LEU A 167 21.11 9.13 -1.39
C LEU A 167 19.83 9.36 -2.21
N TYR A 168 18.91 10.21 -1.71
CA TYR A 168 17.69 10.59 -2.40
C TYR A 168 17.76 11.96 -3.08
N SER A 169 18.86 12.71 -2.91
CA SER A 169 19.04 14.04 -3.53
C SER A 169 19.53 13.95 -4.98
N THR A 170 20.32 12.92 -5.30
CA THR A 170 21.03 12.81 -6.59
C THR A 170 20.23 12.12 -7.71
N LYS A 171 19.08 11.50 -7.40
CA LYS A 171 18.17 10.96 -8.40
C LYS A 171 17.01 11.94 -8.60
N LYS A 172 17.01 12.63 -9.74
CA LYS A 172 15.85 13.39 -10.24
C LYS A 172 14.73 12.42 -10.63
N THR A 173 14.17 11.69 -9.66
CA THR A 173 12.87 11.05 -9.80
C THR A 173 11.82 12.14 -9.70
N PHE A 174 10.85 12.14 -10.60
CA PHE A 174 9.74 13.10 -10.61
C PHE A 174 8.90 12.91 -9.34
N LEU A 175 9.27 13.60 -8.27
CA LEU A 175 8.48 13.69 -7.05
C LEU A 175 7.16 14.39 -7.40
N THR A 176 6.04 13.78 -7.02
CA THR A 176 4.75 14.46 -7.13
C THR A 176 4.75 15.69 -6.21
N PRO A 177 3.98 16.75 -6.52
CA PRO A 177 3.91 17.95 -5.66
C PRO A 177 3.64 17.61 -4.19
N LYS A 178 2.73 16.67 -3.93
CA LYS A 178 2.42 16.17 -2.58
C LYS A 178 3.60 15.46 -1.89
N LEU A 179 4.35 14.63 -2.61
CA LEU A 179 5.55 13.97 -2.06
C LEU A 179 6.63 14.99 -1.71
N LYS A 180 6.81 16.01 -2.56
CA LYS A 180 7.74 17.11 -2.30
C LYS A 180 7.35 17.91 -1.06
N GLU A 181 6.10 18.32 -0.95
CA GLU A 181 5.59 19.03 0.24
C GLU A 181 5.73 18.22 1.54
N ARG A 182 5.51 16.89 1.47
CA ARG A 182 5.74 16.02 2.63
C ARG A 182 7.21 15.95 3.00
N MET A 183 8.10 15.85 2.02
CA MET A 183 9.54 15.85 2.29
C MET A 183 10.00 17.17 2.89
N ASP A 184 9.53 18.30 2.38
CA ASP A 184 9.89 19.63 2.90
C ASP A 184 9.37 19.82 4.34
N LYS A 185 8.12 19.45 4.64
CA LYS A 185 7.62 19.46 6.02
C LYS A 185 8.35 18.49 6.95
N ASN A 186 8.74 17.31 6.46
CA ASN A 186 9.52 16.36 7.25
C ASN A 186 10.93 16.90 7.55
N LYS A 187 11.55 17.66 6.63
CA LYS A 187 12.81 18.36 6.92
C LYS A 187 12.62 19.39 8.02
N GLU A 188 11.60 20.25 7.92
CA GLU A 188 11.28 21.26 8.93
C GLU A 188 11.02 20.62 10.31
N LEU A 189 10.34 19.48 10.35
CA LEU A 189 10.05 18.77 11.59
C LEU A 189 11.30 18.18 12.22
N ILE A 190 12.17 17.55 11.42
CA ILE A 190 13.46 17.04 11.87
C ILE A 190 14.33 18.18 12.40
N GLU A 191 14.33 19.33 11.73
CA GLU A 191 15.04 20.54 12.17
C GLU A 191 14.46 21.10 13.47
N SER A 192 13.15 20.96 13.70
CA SER A 192 12.48 21.28 14.97
C SER A 192 12.60 20.17 16.05
N GLY A 193 13.35 19.10 15.80
CA GLY A 193 13.55 17.98 16.73
C GLY A 193 12.34 17.04 16.88
N LYS A 194 11.39 17.08 15.94
CA LYS A 194 10.18 16.23 15.91
C LYS A 194 10.34 15.08 14.92
N GLU A 195 9.66 13.98 15.20
CA GLU A 195 9.65 12.80 14.32
C GLU A 195 9.00 13.14 12.96
N PRO A 196 9.49 12.56 11.85
CA PRO A 196 8.95 12.80 10.52
C PRO A 196 7.55 12.19 10.39
N LEU A 197 6.66 12.87 9.67
CA LEU A 197 5.30 12.39 9.47
C LEU A 197 5.24 11.20 8.50
N SER A 198 4.44 10.21 8.90
CA SER A 198 3.98 9.14 8.01
C SER A 198 3.05 9.67 6.92
N THR A 199 2.80 8.85 5.89
CA THR A 199 1.90 9.21 4.78
C THR A 199 0.49 9.53 5.28
N LEU A 200 -0.03 8.70 6.20
CA LEU A 200 -1.39 8.84 6.76
C LEU A 200 -1.52 10.09 7.63
N GLU A 201 -0.48 10.46 8.38
CA GLU A 201 -0.49 11.68 9.19
C GLU A 201 -0.43 12.94 8.33
N PHE A 202 0.29 12.89 7.22
CA PHE A 202 0.38 14.02 6.31
C PHE A 202 -0.95 14.29 5.60
N GLU A 203 -1.65 13.24 5.16
CA GLU A 203 -3.00 13.36 4.59
C GLU A 203 -4.00 13.92 5.61
N LYS A 204 -3.96 13.43 6.86
CA LYS A 204 -4.78 13.98 7.95
C LYS A 204 -4.52 15.46 8.19
N LEU A 205 -3.26 15.91 8.20
CA LEU A 205 -2.95 17.33 8.37
C LEU A 205 -3.43 18.20 7.18
N GLU A 206 -3.44 17.65 5.96
CA GLU A 206 -4.03 18.34 4.80
C GLU A 206 -5.55 18.45 4.94
N GLU A 207 -6.22 17.39 5.37
CA GLU A 207 -7.65 17.38 5.68
C GLU A 207 -7.99 18.33 6.82
N ASP A 208 -7.17 18.41 7.88
CA ASP A 208 -7.35 19.32 9.01
C ASP A 208 -7.25 20.79 8.59
N LYS A 209 -6.46 21.11 7.55
CA LYS A 209 -6.39 22.47 6.98
C LYS A 209 -7.62 22.82 6.15
N LYS A 210 -8.28 21.82 5.57
CA LYS A 210 -9.51 21.96 4.79
C LYS A 210 -10.77 21.90 5.63
N THR A 211 -10.65 21.43 6.87
CA THR A 211 -11.78 21.23 7.77
C THR A 211 -12.00 22.49 8.61
N LEU A 212 -13.21 23.04 8.52
CA LEU A 212 -13.72 24.11 9.35
C LEU A 212 -14.38 23.54 10.61
N PHE A 213 -14.04 24.10 11.75
CA PHE A 213 -14.71 23.89 13.03
C PHE A 213 -15.62 25.08 13.32
N ILE A 214 -16.92 24.83 13.35
CA ILE A 214 -17.92 25.83 13.70
C ILE A 214 -18.42 25.53 15.11
N SER A 215 -18.32 26.51 15.98
CA SER A 215 -18.75 26.44 17.37
C SER A 215 -19.87 27.44 17.67
N ASN A 216 -20.57 27.22 18.78
CA ASN A 216 -21.69 28.03 19.24
C ASN A 216 -22.90 28.03 18.28
N LEU A 217 -23.15 26.89 17.62
CA LEU A 217 -24.36 26.68 16.81
C LEU A 217 -25.56 26.39 17.70
N SER A 218 -26.73 26.82 17.25
CA SER A 218 -28.01 26.54 17.92
C SER A 218 -28.34 25.04 17.94
N GLU A 219 -28.98 24.55 19.01
CA GLU A 219 -29.37 23.12 19.17
C GLU A 219 -30.33 22.63 18.08
N THR A 220 -31.08 23.54 17.44
CA THR A 220 -32.07 23.20 16.40
C THR A 220 -31.48 23.13 14.99
N VAL A 221 -30.19 23.43 14.82
CA VAL A 221 -29.55 23.49 13.50
C VAL A 221 -29.38 22.11 12.90
N THR A 222 -29.82 21.96 11.66
CA THR A 222 -29.62 20.76 10.85
C THR A 222 -28.48 20.93 9.84
N GLU A 223 -28.05 19.81 9.24
CA GLU A 223 -27.01 19.83 8.20
C GLU A 223 -27.46 20.63 6.97
N GLU A 224 -28.76 20.58 6.67
CA GLU A 224 -29.33 21.30 5.54
C GLU A 224 -29.29 22.81 5.75
N ASP A 225 -29.54 23.30 6.97
CA ASP A 225 -29.52 24.73 7.28
C ASP A 225 -28.10 25.30 7.12
N ILE A 226 -27.09 24.57 7.59
CA ILE A 226 -25.68 24.93 7.38
C ILE A 226 -25.37 25.01 5.89
N ARG A 227 -25.79 24.00 5.11
CA ARG A 227 -25.51 23.96 3.66
C ARG A 227 -26.30 25.00 2.87
N ARG A 228 -27.53 25.29 3.27
CA ARG A 228 -28.47 26.11 2.50
C ARG A 228 -28.42 27.58 2.85
N GLU A 229 -28.17 27.90 4.11
CA GLU A 229 -28.25 29.26 4.63
C GLU A 229 -26.86 29.79 4.93
N LEU A 230 -26.07 29.07 5.74
CA LEU A 230 -24.81 29.61 6.28
C LEU A 230 -23.74 29.88 5.20
N PHE A 231 -23.53 28.96 4.26
CA PHE A 231 -22.52 29.15 3.20
C PHE A 231 -22.94 30.19 2.13
N PRO A 232 -24.20 30.17 1.62
CA PRO A 232 -24.64 31.15 0.64
C PRO A 232 -24.73 32.58 1.19
N LEU A 233 -25.10 32.77 2.47
CA LEU A 233 -25.11 34.08 3.15
C LEU A 233 -23.74 34.78 3.07
N ASN A 234 -22.67 33.99 3.04
CA ASN A 234 -21.29 34.50 3.05
C ASN A 234 -20.63 34.46 1.66
N GLY A 235 -21.41 34.19 0.61
CA GLY A 235 -20.97 34.19 -0.79
C GLY A 235 -20.19 32.94 -1.21
N PHE A 236 -20.39 31.81 -0.53
CA PHE A 236 -19.77 30.54 -0.88
C PHE A 236 -20.77 29.57 -1.51
N ASP A 237 -20.38 28.99 -2.64
CA ASP A 237 -21.21 28.01 -3.34
C ASP A 237 -21.30 26.69 -2.57
N ARG A 238 -22.48 26.07 -2.60
CA ARG A 238 -22.77 24.75 -2.00
C ARG A 238 -21.91 23.60 -2.54
N ASN A 239 -21.24 23.80 -3.67
CA ASN A 239 -20.35 22.83 -4.30
C ASN A 239 -18.97 22.78 -3.67
N LYS A 240 -18.59 23.77 -2.85
CA LYS A 240 -17.28 23.79 -2.18
C LYS A 240 -17.26 22.95 -0.89
N ILE A 241 -18.41 22.43 -0.48
CA ILE A 241 -18.58 21.61 0.72
C ILE A 241 -18.58 20.14 0.33
N GLU A 242 -17.61 19.38 0.85
CA GLU A 242 -17.53 17.93 0.62
C GLU A 242 -18.39 17.18 1.63
N ARG A 243 -18.22 17.46 2.92
CA ARG A 243 -18.85 16.72 4.02
C ARG A 243 -19.15 17.62 5.20
N ILE A 244 -20.31 17.43 5.83
CA ILE A 244 -20.68 18.10 7.07
C ILE A 244 -20.86 17.02 8.15
N ASN A 245 -20.32 17.25 9.33
CA ASN A 245 -20.46 16.38 10.48
C ASN A 245 -20.87 17.18 11.71
N LEU A 246 -22.08 16.90 12.20
CA LEU A 246 -22.63 17.53 13.40
C LEU A 246 -22.19 16.74 14.63
N SER A 247 -21.53 17.41 15.58
CA SER A 247 -21.17 16.78 16.85
C SER A 247 -22.43 16.60 17.70
N ARG A 248 -22.86 15.35 17.87
CA ARG A 248 -23.98 14.97 18.72
C ARG A 248 -23.48 14.25 19.97
N ASP A 249 -24.15 14.45 21.09
CA ASP A 249 -23.86 13.69 22.30
C ASP A 249 -24.25 12.22 22.11
N LYS A 250 -23.35 11.31 22.46
CA LYS A 250 -23.49 9.87 22.22
C LYS A 250 -24.64 9.26 23.03
N LYS A 251 -24.96 9.83 24.19
CA LYS A 251 -26.00 9.31 25.09
C LYS A 251 -27.39 9.87 24.77
N THR A 252 -27.48 11.17 24.50
CA THR A 252 -28.75 11.87 24.32
C THR A 252 -29.13 12.09 22.86
N GLY A 253 -28.19 11.93 21.92
CA GLY A 253 -28.40 12.21 20.49
C GLY A 253 -28.58 13.68 20.16
N LYS A 254 -28.60 14.56 21.17
CA LYS A 254 -28.79 16.00 21.02
C LYS A 254 -27.56 16.66 20.41
N PHE A 255 -27.80 17.73 19.65
CA PHE A 255 -26.74 18.48 19.01
C PHE A 255 -25.97 19.31 20.04
N ARG A 256 -24.63 19.19 20.05
CA ARG A 256 -23.77 19.82 21.06
C ARG A 256 -23.32 21.24 20.68
N GLY A 257 -23.96 21.85 19.67
CA GLY A 257 -23.63 23.19 19.19
C GLY A 257 -22.29 23.29 18.44
N MET A 258 -21.77 22.18 17.92
CA MET A 258 -20.49 22.14 17.20
C MET A 258 -20.60 21.33 15.91
N ALA A 259 -20.06 21.86 14.82
CA ALA A 259 -20.03 21.18 13.52
C ALA A 259 -18.61 21.19 12.93
N TYR A 260 -18.30 20.14 12.18
CA TYR A 260 -17.10 20.03 11.35
C TYR A 260 -17.52 20.01 9.89
N VAL A 261 -16.95 20.91 9.09
CA VAL A 261 -17.27 21.01 7.66
C VAL A 261 -15.99 20.86 6.86
N VAL A 262 -15.92 19.85 6.00
CA VAL A 262 -14.80 19.62 5.09
C VAL A 262 -15.07 20.38 3.79
N VAL A 263 -14.14 21.26 3.45
CA VAL A 263 -14.16 22.08 2.22
C VAL A 263 -13.16 21.52 1.22
N THR A 264 -13.41 21.67 -0.08
CA THR A 264 -12.51 21.14 -1.12
C THR A 264 -11.14 21.82 -1.10
N ASP A 265 -11.12 23.14 -0.92
CA ASP A 265 -9.93 23.98 -1.02
C ASP A 265 -9.55 24.61 0.32
N LYS A 266 -8.24 24.72 0.55
CA LYS A 266 -7.69 25.38 1.74
C LYS A 266 -7.97 26.89 1.74
N ASP A 267 -7.84 27.54 0.59
CA ASP A 267 -8.02 29.00 0.49
C ASP A 267 -9.46 29.41 0.79
N VAL A 268 -10.42 28.54 0.42
CA VAL A 268 -11.84 28.74 0.75
C VAL A 268 -12.06 28.59 2.25
N ALA A 269 -11.40 27.63 2.91
CA ALA A 269 -11.49 27.47 4.36
C ALA A 269 -10.97 28.73 5.08
N ASP A 270 -9.82 29.28 4.69
CA ASP A 270 -9.27 30.50 5.28
C ASP A 270 -10.18 31.72 5.06
N ALA A 271 -10.77 31.85 3.86
CA ALA A 271 -11.74 32.91 3.56
C ALA A 271 -13.05 32.76 4.36
N CYS A 272 -13.52 31.53 4.59
CA CYS A 272 -14.68 31.25 5.43
C CYS A 272 -14.44 31.69 6.88
N VAL A 273 -13.27 31.38 7.45
CA VAL A 273 -12.92 31.82 8.82
C VAL A 273 -12.99 33.34 8.94
N GLN A 274 -12.44 34.09 8.00
CA GLN A 274 -12.43 35.54 8.07
C GLN A 274 -13.82 36.17 7.94
N LYS A 275 -14.71 35.58 7.12
CA LYS A 275 -16.04 36.15 6.84
C LYS A 275 -17.14 35.64 7.76
N MET A 276 -17.04 34.40 8.24
CA MET A 276 -18.10 33.72 9.01
C MET A 276 -17.88 33.84 10.52
N ASN A 277 -16.67 34.16 10.96
CA ASN A 277 -16.40 34.35 12.38
C ASN A 277 -17.11 35.62 12.90
N GLY A 278 -17.93 35.47 13.94
CA GLY A 278 -18.69 36.57 14.54
C GLY A 278 -19.99 36.90 13.81
N VAL A 279 -20.39 36.09 12.81
CA VAL A 279 -21.69 36.27 12.13
C VAL A 279 -22.81 35.72 13.01
N GLY A 280 -23.94 36.43 13.04
CA GLY A 280 -25.16 35.94 13.66
C GLY A 280 -25.81 34.88 12.77
N PHE A 281 -26.02 33.68 13.30
CA PHE A 281 -26.79 32.63 12.66
C PHE A 281 -27.94 32.22 13.58
N MET A 282 -29.17 32.41 13.12
CA MET A 282 -30.38 32.32 13.93
C MET A 282 -30.33 33.27 15.15
N TYR A 283 -30.35 32.74 16.37
CA TYR A 283 -30.30 33.52 17.62
C TYR A 283 -28.91 33.53 18.28
N THR A 284 -27.90 32.91 17.65
CA THR A 284 -26.55 32.77 18.23
C THR A 284 -25.50 33.39 17.31
N ILE A 285 -24.41 33.86 17.91
CA ILE A 285 -23.22 34.32 17.18
C ILE A 285 -22.26 33.14 17.04
N ILE A 286 -21.93 32.77 15.82
CA ILE A 286 -21.06 31.62 15.57
C ILE A 286 -19.59 32.01 15.60
N ASN A 287 -18.75 31.08 16.07
CA ASN A 287 -17.30 31.19 15.93
C ASN A 287 -16.79 30.10 14.99
N VAL A 288 -16.02 30.49 13.99
CA VAL A 288 -15.51 29.62 12.93
C VAL A 288 -13.99 29.63 12.95
N GLU A 289 -13.38 28.46 13.08
CA GLU A 289 -11.94 28.25 13.10
C GLU A 289 -11.56 27.11 12.14
N THR A 290 -10.30 27.02 11.70
CA THR A 290 -9.82 25.81 11.01
C THR A 290 -9.41 24.76 12.03
N LEU A 291 -9.60 23.47 11.72
CA LEU A 291 -9.22 22.39 12.63
C LEU A 291 -7.71 22.43 12.95
N ALA A 292 -6.90 22.80 11.96
CA ALA A 292 -5.47 23.04 12.13
C ALA A 292 -5.11 24.18 13.11
N THR A 293 -5.92 25.22 13.23
CA THR A 293 -5.67 26.35 14.16
C THR A 293 -6.15 26.03 15.57
N LYS A 294 -7.30 25.35 15.70
CA LYS A 294 -7.84 24.91 16.99
C LYS A 294 -6.85 24.05 17.80
N PHE A 295 -6.18 23.11 17.14
CA PHE A 295 -5.19 22.23 17.82
C PHE A 295 -3.88 22.94 18.21
N ARG A 296 -3.62 24.16 17.72
CA ARG A 296 -2.45 24.96 18.11
C ARG A 296 -2.68 25.77 19.39
N GLY A 297 -3.91 26.14 19.72
CA GLY A 297 -4.22 26.92 20.92
C GLY A 297 -4.18 26.15 22.24
N ASN A 298 -4.09 24.81 22.18
CA ASN A 298 -4.15 23.91 23.34
C ASN A 298 -2.83 23.18 23.61
N ARG A 299 -1.70 23.67 23.06
CA ARG A 299 -0.38 23.05 23.20
C ARG A 299 0.65 24.04 23.72
#